data_AF-A0A2H9LWU9-F1
#
_entry.id   AF-A0A2H9LWU9-F1
#
_cell.length_a   1.000
_cell.length_b   1.000
_cell.length_c   1.000
_cell.angle_alpha   90.00
_cell.angle_beta   90.00
_cell.angle_gamma   90.00
#
_symmetry.space_group_name_H-M   'P 1'
#
loop_
_entity.id
_entity.type
_entity.pdbx_description
1 polymer ?
#
loop_
_entity_poly.entity_id
_entity_poly.type
_entity_poly.pdbx_seq_one_letter_code
_entity_poly.pdbx_strand_id
1 'polypeptide(L)'
;MLLLPGPAKLVDRIMDAYLKQTVSPESEEFLTLKRGIIEKTKKYFDCDGLAAIEGTGTLAIEMMAATACTGKKVLCLSNGEYGGRLAKACAGYAKEARKFSVPIGSSLTLGRVSQKIDDSGAEVLALVHSETSSGVSNEVEKICSYAKEKGMVTL
;
A
#
# COMPACT_ATOMS: atom_id res chain seq x y z
N MET A 1 -19.68 6.80 -19.14
CA MET A 1 -18.22 6.64 -19.00
C MET A 1 -17.82 7.19 -17.63
N LEU A 2 -17.12 6.41 -16.80
CA LEU A 2 -16.59 6.91 -15.51
C LEU A 2 -15.13 7.32 -15.75
N LEU A 3 -14.85 8.63 -15.72
CA LEU A 3 -13.50 9.21 -15.88
C LEU A 3 -12.96 9.79 -14.57
N LEU A 4 -13.46 9.30 -13.44
CA LEU A 4 -12.96 9.65 -12.11
C LEU A 4 -11.79 8.71 -11.75
N PRO A 5 -10.92 9.10 -10.80
CA PRO A 5 -9.83 8.25 -10.32
C PRO A 5 -10.28 6.88 -9.75
N GLY A 6 -11.57 6.72 -9.46
CA GLY A 6 -12.18 5.44 -9.16
C GLY A 6 -13.63 5.60 -8.67
N PRO A 7 -14.42 4.50 -8.64
CA PRO A 7 -14.09 3.17 -9.17
C PRO A 7 -14.15 3.09 -10.71
N ALA A 8 -13.45 2.12 -11.30
CA ALA A 8 -13.50 1.86 -12.74
C ALA A 8 -14.79 1.14 -13.14
N LYS A 9 -15.21 1.28 -14.41
CA LYS A 9 -16.32 0.51 -14.96
C LYS A 9 -15.95 -0.98 -15.01
N LEU A 10 -16.87 -1.84 -14.58
CA LEU A 10 -16.72 -3.29 -14.72
C LEU A 10 -16.87 -3.71 -16.20
N VAL A 11 -15.98 -4.59 -16.66
CA VAL A 11 -16.10 -5.27 -17.96
C VAL A 11 -17.03 -6.47 -17.84
N ASP A 12 -17.69 -6.85 -18.94
CA ASP A 12 -18.77 -7.85 -18.94
C ASP A 12 -18.36 -9.19 -18.28
N ARG A 13 -17.14 -9.68 -18.53
CA ARG A 13 -16.63 -10.91 -17.90
C ARG A 13 -16.64 -10.87 -16.36
N ILE A 14 -16.47 -9.68 -15.76
CA ILE A 14 -16.49 -9.51 -14.30
C ILE A 14 -17.94 -9.49 -13.81
N MET A 15 -18.83 -8.85 -14.56
CA MET A 15 -20.27 -8.86 -14.28
C MET A 15 -20.82 -10.29 -14.34
N ASP A 16 -20.48 -11.06 -15.38
CA ASP A 16 -20.90 -12.45 -15.54
C ASP A 16 -20.38 -13.34 -14.40
N ALA A 17 -19.16 -13.09 -13.92
CA ALA A 17 -18.61 -13.81 -12.77
C ALA A 17 -19.37 -13.49 -11.47
N TYR A 18 -19.85 -12.26 -11.30
CA TYR A 18 -20.60 -11.82 -10.14
C TYR A 18 -22.01 -12.43 -10.06
N LEU A 19 -22.57 -12.85 -11.21
CA LEU A 19 -23.89 -13.48 -11.29
C LEU A 19 -23.87 -14.99 -11.00
N LYS A 20 -22.69 -15.59 -10.78
CA LYS A 20 -22.57 -17.02 -10.48
C LYS A 20 -23.10 -17.34 -9.09
N GLN A 21 -23.61 -18.55 -8.93
CA GLN A 21 -24.10 -19.02 -7.64
C GLN A 21 -22.95 -19.14 -6.62
N THR A 22 -23.23 -18.80 -5.36
CA THR A 22 -22.26 -18.94 -4.27
C THR A 22 -21.93 -20.41 -4.03
N VAL A 23 -20.67 -20.68 -3.71
CA VAL A 23 -20.18 -22.02 -3.35
C VAL A 23 -19.72 -22.05 -1.90
N SER A 24 -19.67 -23.24 -1.30
CA SER A 24 -19.15 -23.39 0.06
C SER A 24 -17.66 -22.98 0.12
N PRO A 25 -17.23 -22.22 1.14
CA PRO A 25 -15.82 -21.90 1.37
C PRO A 25 -14.91 -23.12 1.56
N GLU A 26 -15.49 -24.26 1.94
CA GLU A 26 -14.77 -25.53 2.14
C GLU A 26 -14.72 -26.39 0.87
N SER A 27 -15.42 -26.00 -0.19
CA SER A 27 -15.48 -26.76 -1.44
C SER A 27 -14.15 -26.72 -2.22
N GLU A 28 -13.84 -27.82 -2.92
CA GLU A 28 -12.65 -27.87 -3.79
C GLU A 28 -12.69 -26.80 -4.90
N GLU A 29 -13.88 -26.44 -5.36
CA GLU A 29 -14.10 -25.36 -6.32
C GLU A 29 -13.60 -24.02 -5.77
N PHE A 30 -14.01 -23.65 -4.56
CA PHE A 30 -13.57 -22.41 -3.91
C PHE A 30 -12.07 -22.42 -3.63
N LEU A 31 -11.54 -23.52 -3.08
CA LEU A 31 -10.12 -23.64 -2.75
C LEU A 31 -9.23 -23.55 -3.99
N THR A 32 -9.67 -24.14 -5.11
CA THR A 32 -8.99 -24.03 -6.41
C THR A 32 -9.03 -22.61 -6.95
N LEU A 33 -10.18 -21.94 -6.88
CA LEU A 33 -10.31 -20.54 -7.28
C LEU A 33 -9.39 -19.63 -6.45
N LYS A 34 -9.42 -19.78 -5.12
CA LYS A 34 -8.60 -18.99 -4.19
C LYS A 34 -7.10 -19.17 -4.45
N ARG A 35 -6.63 -20.42 -4.61
CA ARG A 35 -5.24 -20.71 -4.99
C ARG A 35 -4.87 -20.04 -6.31
N GLY A 36 -5.73 -20.16 -7.31
CA GLY A 36 -5.51 -19.53 -8.63
C GLY A 36 -5.43 -18.01 -8.57
N ILE A 37 -6.23 -17.35 -7.72
CA ILE A 37 -6.16 -15.90 -7.49
C ILE A 37 -4.83 -15.54 -6.84
N ILE A 38 -4.41 -16.28 -5.80
CA ILE A 38 -3.17 -16.02 -5.07
C ILE A 38 -1.96 -16.13 -6.01
N GLU A 39 -1.84 -17.22 -6.75
CA GLU A 39 -0.69 -17.46 -7.63
C GLU A 39 -0.59 -16.43 -8.77
N LYS A 40 -1.72 -16.07 -9.39
CA LYS A 40 -1.74 -15.02 -10.42
C LYS A 40 -1.36 -13.66 -9.86
N THR A 41 -1.81 -13.35 -8.64
CA THR A 41 -1.54 -12.07 -8.00
C THR A 41 -0.09 -11.97 -7.55
N LYS A 42 0.50 -13.04 -7.01
CA LYS A 42 1.94 -13.12 -6.72
C LYS A 42 2.79 -12.85 -7.95
N LYS A 43 2.45 -13.48 -9.09
CA LYS A 43 3.14 -13.23 -10.36
C LYS A 43 3.03 -11.79 -10.83
N TYR A 44 1.89 -11.13 -10.58
CA TYR A 44 1.69 -9.73 -10.96
C TYR A 44 2.52 -8.75 -10.10
N PHE A 45 2.59 -9.01 -8.79
CA PHE A 45 3.36 -8.18 -7.86
C PHE A 45 4.83 -8.57 -7.74
N ASP A 46 5.25 -9.64 -8.41
CA ASP A 46 6.59 -10.24 -8.29
C ASP A 46 6.99 -10.46 -6.82
N CYS A 47 6.18 -11.24 -6.10
CA CYS A 47 6.36 -11.47 -4.67
C CYS A 47 6.18 -12.94 -4.25
N ASP A 48 6.94 -13.36 -3.24
CA ASP A 48 6.90 -14.74 -2.72
C ASP A 48 5.65 -15.00 -1.84
N GLY A 49 5.23 -13.98 -1.10
CA GLY A 49 4.14 -14.03 -0.13
C GLY A 49 2.96 -13.15 -0.55
N LEU A 50 1.74 -13.66 -0.36
CA LEU A 50 0.52 -12.89 -0.59
C LEU A 50 -0.56 -13.34 0.39
N ALA A 51 -1.19 -12.38 1.06
CA ALA A 51 -2.41 -12.58 1.83
C ALA A 51 -3.55 -11.85 1.13
N ALA A 52 -4.60 -12.57 0.72
CA ALA A 52 -5.82 -11.97 0.22
C ALA A 52 -6.69 -11.50 1.41
N ILE A 53 -7.12 -10.24 1.37
CA ILE A 53 -7.92 -9.62 2.43
C ILE A 53 -9.30 -9.30 1.85
N GLU A 54 -10.34 -9.70 2.56
CA GLU A 54 -11.74 -9.38 2.22
C GLU A 54 -12.08 -7.98 2.74
N GLY A 55 -11.82 -6.96 1.92
CA GLY A 55 -12.15 -5.58 2.26
C GLY A 55 -11.61 -4.57 1.26
N THR A 56 -11.73 -3.29 1.60
CA THR A 56 -11.25 -2.18 0.76
C THR A 56 -9.76 -1.91 0.99
N GLY A 57 -9.15 -1.07 0.15
CA GLY A 57 -7.76 -0.64 0.33
C GLY A 57 -7.49 0.00 1.69
N THR A 58 -8.48 0.65 2.31
CA THR A 58 -8.34 1.20 3.67
C THR A 58 -8.12 0.11 4.72
N LEU A 59 -8.83 -1.01 4.63
CA LEU A 59 -8.61 -2.14 5.54
C LEU A 59 -7.19 -2.71 5.37
N ALA A 60 -6.72 -2.82 4.12
CA ALA A 60 -5.36 -3.28 3.85
C ALA A 60 -4.30 -2.37 4.47
N ILE A 61 -4.50 -1.04 4.41
CA ILE A 61 -3.59 -0.05 5.04
C ILE A 61 -3.60 -0.21 6.57
N GLU A 62 -4.76 -0.33 7.20
CA GLU A 62 -4.86 -0.49 8.66
C GLU A 62 -4.23 -1.81 9.14
N MET A 63 -4.49 -2.93 8.45
CA MET A 63 -3.89 -4.23 8.78
C MET A 63 -2.37 -4.22 8.63
N MET A 64 -1.86 -3.58 7.58
CA MET A 64 -0.44 -3.41 7.33
C MET A 64 0.20 -2.55 8.43
N ALA A 65 -0.41 -1.42 8.81
CA ALA A 65 0.07 -0.57 9.88
C ALA A 65 0.07 -1.28 11.25
N ALA A 66 -1.01 -2.00 11.57
CA ALA A 66 -1.12 -2.77 12.82
C ALA A 66 -0.04 -3.86 12.95
N THR A 67 0.37 -4.44 11.82
CA THR A 67 1.37 -5.51 11.79
C THR A 67 2.79 -4.95 11.77
N ALA A 68 3.06 -3.95 10.94
CA ALA A 68 4.41 -3.48 10.66
C ALA A 68 4.90 -2.40 11.63
N CYS A 69 4.00 -1.55 12.15
CA CYS A 69 4.34 -0.36 12.92
C CYS A 69 4.32 -0.58 14.44
N THR A 70 3.61 -1.59 14.94
CA THR A 70 3.41 -1.81 16.38
C THR A 70 4.74 -1.86 17.14
N GLY A 71 4.90 -0.93 18.09
CA GLY A 71 6.11 -0.82 18.93
C GLY A 71 7.32 -0.17 18.27
N LYS A 72 7.22 0.24 16.99
CA LYS A 72 8.34 0.77 16.20
C LYS A 72 8.28 2.28 15.99
N LYS A 73 9.42 2.86 15.64
CA LYS A 73 9.51 4.23 15.10
C LYS A 73 9.26 4.23 13.60
N VAL A 74 8.36 5.11 13.14
CA VAL A 74 7.92 5.15 11.73
C VAL A 74 8.14 6.54 11.15
N LEU A 75 8.75 6.62 9.96
CA LEU A 75 8.79 7.82 9.13
C LEU A 75 7.74 7.69 8.01
N CYS A 76 6.80 8.62 7.96
CA CYS A 76 5.78 8.67 6.91
C CYS A 76 6.06 9.83 5.96
N LEU A 77 6.25 9.53 4.67
CA LEU A 77 6.43 10.53 3.63
C LEU A 77 5.09 10.81 2.95
N SER A 78 4.74 12.09 2.80
CA SER A 78 3.42 12.50 2.31
C SER A 78 3.52 13.63 1.30
N ASN A 79 2.79 13.50 0.19
CA ASN A 79 2.62 14.56 -0.81
C ASN A 79 1.15 14.79 -1.23
N GLY A 80 0.20 14.20 -0.50
CA GLY A 80 -1.23 14.38 -0.73
C GLY A 80 -2.10 13.71 0.33
N GLU A 81 -3.35 13.45 -0.06
CA GLU A 81 -4.38 12.92 0.83
C GLU A 81 -4.09 11.48 1.25
N TYR A 82 -3.67 10.62 0.32
CA TYR A 82 -3.42 9.21 0.62
C TYR A 82 -2.17 9.04 1.48
N GLY A 83 -1.09 9.80 1.23
CA GLY A 83 0.06 9.86 2.13
C GLY A 83 -0.32 10.36 3.54
N GLY A 84 -1.28 11.29 3.63
CA GLY A 84 -1.83 11.74 4.90
C GLY A 84 -2.60 10.65 5.65
N ARG A 85 -3.44 9.89 4.95
CA ARG A 85 -4.19 8.76 5.53
C ARG A 85 -3.28 7.62 5.97
N LEU A 86 -2.27 7.29 5.17
CA LEU A 86 -1.23 6.32 5.53
C LEU A 86 -0.50 6.75 6.81
N ALA A 87 -0.07 8.01 6.90
CA ALA A 87 0.57 8.53 8.10
C ALA A 87 -0.33 8.45 9.33
N LYS A 88 -1.64 8.70 9.18
CA LYS A 88 -2.61 8.57 10.27
C LYS A 88 -2.75 7.12 10.74
N ALA A 89 -2.85 6.17 9.81
CA ALA A 89 -2.91 4.74 10.14
C ALA A 89 -1.64 4.29 10.87
N CYS A 90 -0.45 4.62 10.34
CA CYS A 90 0.82 4.29 10.99
C CYS A 90 0.91 4.87 12.41
N ALA A 91 0.51 6.13 12.61
CA ALA A 91 0.52 6.78 13.92
C ALA A 91 -0.39 6.12 14.96
N GLY A 92 -1.47 5.44 14.53
CA GLY A 92 -2.37 4.72 15.43
C GLY A 92 -1.75 3.49 16.09
N TYR A 93 -0.70 2.91 15.48
CA TYR A 93 -0.06 1.68 15.95
C TYR A 93 1.41 1.86 16.35
N ALA A 94 2.10 2.87 15.80
CA ALA A 94 3.51 3.13 16.06
C ALA A 94 3.79 3.53 17.51
N LYS A 95 5.00 3.22 17.99
CA LYS A 95 5.53 3.81 19.23
C LYS A 95 5.77 5.31 19.05
N GLU A 96 6.28 5.69 17.89
CA GLU A 96 6.51 7.07 17.48
C GLU A 96 6.34 7.15 15.96
N ALA A 97 5.52 8.07 15.47
CA ALA A 97 5.35 8.32 14.03
C ALA A 97 5.69 9.77 13.70
N ARG A 98 6.64 9.97 12.79
CA ARG A 98 7.00 11.29 12.26
C ARG A 98 6.52 11.40 10.82
N LYS A 99 5.79 12.47 10.52
CA LYS A 99 5.35 12.78 9.15
C LYS A 99 6.25 13.85 8.55
N PHE A 100 6.83 13.56 7.40
CA PHE A 100 7.47 14.56 6.54
C PHE A 100 6.58 14.80 5.32
N SER A 101 6.25 16.06 5.07
CA SER A 101 5.35 16.43 3.96
C SER A 101 6.06 17.35 2.97
N VAL A 102 5.83 17.10 1.69
CA VAL A 102 6.11 18.06 0.61
C VAL A 102 4.79 18.68 0.13
N PRO A 103 4.83 19.84 -0.55
CA PRO A 103 3.61 20.48 -1.07
C PRO A 103 2.81 19.54 -1.97
N ILE A 104 1.48 19.69 -1.97
CA ILE A 104 0.60 18.93 -2.88
C ILE A 104 0.99 19.18 -4.34
N GLY A 105 0.97 18.14 -5.17
CA GLY A 105 1.43 18.23 -6.57
C GLY A 105 2.95 18.11 -6.76
N SER A 106 3.72 18.01 -5.68
CA SER A 106 5.16 17.71 -5.74
C SER A 106 5.43 16.22 -5.57
N SER A 107 6.40 15.69 -6.31
CA SER A 107 6.90 14.31 -6.13
C SER A 107 7.84 14.21 -4.93
N LEU A 108 7.77 13.07 -4.24
CA LEU A 108 8.80 12.59 -3.32
C LEU A 108 9.92 11.98 -4.16
N THR A 109 11.07 12.66 -4.16
CA THR A 109 12.30 12.20 -4.82
C THR A 109 13.34 11.82 -3.77
N LEU A 110 14.26 10.92 -4.11
CA LEU A 110 15.31 10.50 -3.18
C LEU A 110 16.10 11.70 -2.63
N GLY A 111 16.46 12.66 -3.49
CA GLY A 111 17.18 13.86 -3.09
C GLY A 111 16.44 14.77 -2.11
N ARG A 112 15.11 14.67 -2.01
CA ARG A 112 14.29 15.43 -1.05
C ARG A 112 14.17 14.74 0.30
N VAL A 113 14.27 13.41 0.32
CA VAL A 113 13.90 12.61 1.50
C VAL A 113 15.08 11.85 2.13
N SER A 114 16.20 11.69 1.43
CA SER A 114 17.37 10.94 1.93
C SER A 114 17.84 11.43 3.30
N GLN A 115 18.03 12.74 3.45
CA GLN A 115 18.42 13.32 4.74
C GLN A 115 17.39 13.04 5.84
N LYS A 116 16.09 13.08 5.50
CA LYS A 116 15.03 12.76 6.47
C LYS A 116 15.02 11.29 6.86
N ILE A 117 15.36 10.40 5.93
CA ILE A 117 15.55 8.98 6.21
C ILE A 117 16.73 8.80 7.18
N ASP A 118 17.89 9.41 6.88
CA ASP A 118 19.10 9.30 7.69
C ASP A 118 18.91 9.85 9.12
N ASP A 119 18.25 10.99 9.27
CA ASP A 119 18.04 11.65 10.57
C ASP A 119 16.89 11.04 11.39
N SER A 120 16.08 10.15 10.80
CA SER A 120 14.83 9.70 11.42
C SER A 120 15.03 8.77 12.62
N GLY A 121 16.06 7.91 12.56
CA GLY A 121 16.16 6.75 13.44
C GLY A 121 14.92 5.85 13.39
N ALA A 122 14.17 5.86 12.28
CA ALA A 122 12.97 5.07 12.09
C ALA A 122 13.33 3.65 11.66
N GLU A 123 12.52 2.69 12.09
CA GLU A 123 12.63 1.27 11.73
C GLU A 123 11.75 0.94 10.51
N VAL A 124 10.78 1.82 10.23
CA VAL A 124 9.79 1.66 9.17
C VAL A 124 9.65 2.96 8.39
N LEU A 125 9.67 2.87 7.06
CA LEU A 125 9.37 3.96 6.13
C LEU A 125 8.03 3.68 5.45
N ALA A 126 7.11 4.63 5.46
CA ALA A 126 5.81 4.50 4.79
C ALA A 126 5.62 5.61 3.75
N LEU A 127 5.26 5.25 2.52
CA LEU A 127 4.98 6.20 1.43
C LEU A 127 3.99 5.65 0.40
N VAL A 128 3.27 6.54 -0.26
CA VAL A 128 2.37 6.18 -1.36
C VAL A 128 3.12 6.20 -2.69
N HIS A 129 2.92 5.18 -3.53
CA HIS A 129 3.52 5.14 -4.87
C HIS A 129 2.90 6.17 -5.82
N SER A 130 1.58 6.12 -5.99
CA SER A 130 0.84 7.04 -6.84
C SER A 130 -0.18 7.81 -6.01
N GLU A 131 0.07 9.10 -5.80
CA GLU A 131 -0.80 10.00 -5.04
C GLU A 131 -1.91 10.52 -5.96
N THR A 132 -2.98 9.73 -6.09
CA THR A 132 -4.08 10.01 -7.02
C THR A 132 -4.86 11.29 -6.69
N SER A 133 -4.77 11.80 -5.46
CA SER A 133 -5.38 13.09 -5.09
C SER A 133 -4.69 14.29 -5.76
N SER A 134 -3.44 14.12 -6.21
CA SER A 134 -2.66 15.17 -6.87
C SER A 134 -2.13 14.76 -8.26
N GLY A 135 -2.34 13.50 -8.67
CA GLY A 135 -1.88 12.98 -9.96
C GLY A 135 -0.37 12.75 -10.04
N VAL A 136 0.30 12.61 -8.89
CA VAL A 136 1.77 12.52 -8.82
C VAL A 136 2.23 11.09 -8.56
N SER A 137 3.28 10.66 -9.27
CA SER A 137 4.01 9.43 -8.97
C SER A 137 5.31 9.74 -8.23
N ASN A 138 5.62 8.96 -7.19
CA ASN A 138 6.80 9.12 -6.35
C ASN A 138 7.93 8.17 -6.80
N GLU A 139 9.20 8.52 -6.52
CA GLU A 139 10.36 7.68 -6.84
C GLU A 139 10.51 6.49 -5.87
N VAL A 140 9.47 5.68 -5.71
CA VAL A 140 9.41 4.64 -4.66
C VAL A 140 10.53 3.63 -4.76
N GLU A 141 10.95 3.23 -5.96
CA GLU A 141 12.03 2.25 -6.12
C GLU A 141 13.34 2.77 -5.52
N LYS A 142 13.75 3.99 -5.86
CA LYS A 142 14.98 4.61 -5.33
C LYS A 142 14.89 4.85 -3.83
N ILE A 143 13.74 5.35 -3.36
CA ILE A 143 13.52 5.66 -1.95
C ILE A 143 13.52 4.38 -1.11
N CYS A 144 12.79 3.35 -1.54
CA CYS A 144 12.70 2.08 -0.82
C CYS A 144 14.03 1.34 -0.81
N SER A 145 14.77 1.32 -1.92
CA SER A 145 16.11 0.71 -1.95
C SER A 145 17.06 1.40 -0.97
N TYR A 146 17.09 2.74 -0.98
CA TYR A 146 17.91 3.51 -0.02
C TYR A 146 17.51 3.24 1.44
N ALA A 147 16.22 3.20 1.74
CA ALA A 147 15.73 2.93 3.09
C ALA A 147 16.07 1.50 3.57
N LYS A 148 15.99 0.51 2.67
CA LYS A 148 16.37 -0.88 2.96
C LYS A 148 17.88 -1.02 3.24
N GLU A 149 18.74 -0.29 2.53
CA GLU A 149 20.18 -0.22 2.82
C GLU A 149 20.47 0.30 4.23
N LYS A 150 19.57 1.12 4.79
CA LYS A 150 19.62 1.64 6.16
C LYS A 150 18.97 0.71 7.19
N GLY A 151 18.50 -0.48 6.77
CA GLY A 151 17.87 -1.47 7.64
C GLY A 151 16.39 -1.20 7.94
N MET A 152 15.72 -0.32 7.20
CA MET A 152 14.30 -0.02 7.39
C MET A 152 13.41 -1.01 6.64
N VAL A 153 12.24 -1.30 7.22
CA VAL A 153 11.12 -1.91 6.50
C VAL A 153 10.37 -0.84 5.71
N THR A 154 10.01 -1.11 4.46
CA THR A 154 9.31 -0.15 3.58
C THR A 154 7.87 -0.56 3.34
N LEU A 155 6.94 0.39 3.46
CA LEU A 155 5.49 0.24 3.32
C LEU A 155 4.94 1.19 2.24
#